data_AF-F0LMA2-F1
#
_entry.id   AF-F0LMA2-F1
#
_cell.length_a   1.000
_cell.length_b   1.000
_cell.length_c   1.000
_cell.angle_alpha   90.00
_cell.angle_beta   90.00
_cell.angle_gamma   90.00
#
_symmetry.space_group_name_H-M   'P 1'
#
loop_
_entity.id
_entity.type
_entity.pdbx_description
1 polymer ?
#
loop_
_entity_poly.entity_id
_entity_poly.type
_entity_poly.pdbx_seq_one_letter_code
_entity_poly.pdbx_strand_id
1 'polypeptide(L)'
;MVHQYIKEKTKEFTKEEKERRYKYLGKEVIDYGDPGLDSIPEFYGIANAIWRDWKEGEISTKTALGRLALLKLLTYKTKNKKIQDIPDEELEEVRKFIDYVIQVIKNESRRKGEPEEERQIEEKA
;
A
#
# COMPACT_ATOMS: atom_id res chain seq x y z
N MET A 1 -33.00 2.53 6.39
CA MET A 1 -32.04 3.60 6.74
C MET A 1 -30.60 3.27 6.40
N VAL A 2 -30.02 2.15 6.88
CA VAL A 2 -28.61 1.77 6.56
C VAL A 2 -28.34 1.61 5.06
N HIS A 3 -29.24 0.95 4.32
CA HIS A 3 -29.09 0.75 2.87
C HIS A 3 -29.08 2.07 2.07
N GLN A 4 -29.87 3.04 2.51
CA GLN A 4 -29.96 4.35 1.85
C GLN A 4 -28.72 5.20 2.15
N TYR A 5 -28.24 5.17 3.40
CA TYR A 5 -26.98 5.79 3.80
C TYR A 5 -25.77 5.20 3.06
N ILE A 6 -25.69 3.87 2.94
CA ILE A 6 -24.62 3.20 2.17
C ILE A 6 -24.69 3.66 0.71
N LYS A 7 -25.87 3.63 0.09
CA LYS A 7 -26.05 4.04 -1.32
C LYS A 7 -25.69 5.51 -1.57
N GLU A 8 -25.93 6.40 -0.61
CA GLU A 8 -25.60 7.83 -0.69
C GLU A 8 -24.11 8.13 -0.43
N LYS A 9 -23.41 7.29 0.34
CA LYS A 9 -22.01 7.48 0.73
C LYS A 9 -21.00 6.59 -0.02
N THR A 10 -21.45 5.52 -0.66
CA THR A 10 -20.57 4.68 -1.49
C THR A 10 -20.40 5.32 -2.85
N LYS A 11 -19.19 5.82 -3.10
CA LYS A 11 -18.77 6.22 -4.45
C LYS A 11 -18.65 4.94 -5.28
N GLU A 12 -19.54 4.74 -6.25
CA GLU A 12 -19.34 3.71 -7.27
C GLU A 12 -18.21 4.15 -8.19
N PHE A 13 -17.16 3.32 -8.28
CA PHE A 13 -16.01 3.58 -9.13
C PHE A 13 -16.21 2.97 -10.51
N THR A 14 -15.80 3.67 -11.57
CA THR A 14 -15.74 3.09 -12.92
C THR A 14 -14.73 1.96 -12.98
N LYS A 15 -14.78 1.14 -14.04
CA LYS A 15 -13.81 0.06 -14.26
C LYS A 15 -12.38 0.61 -14.30
N GLU A 16 -12.14 1.72 -15.00
CA GLU A 16 -10.83 2.37 -15.11
C GLU A 16 -10.37 2.97 -13.77
N GLU A 17 -11.28 3.47 -12.95
CA GLU A 17 -10.96 3.96 -11.60
C GLU A 17 -10.61 2.81 -10.64
N LYS A 18 -11.34 1.69 -10.73
CA LYS A 18 -11.01 0.46 -10.00
C LYS A 18 -9.64 -0.07 -10.42
N GLU A 19 -9.38 -0.15 -11.72
CA GLU A 19 -8.10 -0.62 -12.26
C GLU A 19 -6.92 0.26 -11.86
N ARG A 20 -7.10 1.59 -11.78
CA ARG A 20 -6.09 2.51 -11.24
C ARG A 20 -5.89 2.34 -9.72
N ARG A 21 -6.94 1.99 -8.98
CA ARG A 21 -6.88 1.76 -7.52
C ARG A 21 -6.24 0.43 -7.15
N TYR A 22 -6.48 -0.62 -7.92
CA TYR A 22 -5.90 -1.95 -7.75
C TYR A 22 -4.68 -2.18 -8.65
N LYS A 23 -3.96 -1.10 -9.04
CA LYS A 23 -2.90 -1.13 -10.05
C LYS A 23 -1.85 -2.23 -9.81
N TYR A 24 -1.49 -2.52 -8.56
CA TYR A 24 -0.40 -3.45 -8.25
C TYR A 24 -0.85 -4.90 -8.05
N LEU A 25 -2.03 -5.10 -7.47
CA LEU A 25 -2.57 -6.41 -7.10
C LEU A 25 -3.17 -7.12 -8.31
N GLY A 26 -2.70 -8.35 -8.61
CA GLY A 26 -3.14 -9.14 -9.76
C GLY A 26 -2.80 -8.53 -11.13
N LYS A 27 -1.83 -7.61 -11.19
CA LYS A 27 -1.37 -6.93 -12.42
C LYS A 27 0.15 -6.83 -12.48
N GLU A 28 0.74 -5.80 -11.88
CA GLU A 28 2.20 -5.63 -11.88
C GLU A 28 2.92 -6.58 -10.91
N VAL A 29 2.21 -7.05 -9.89
CA VAL A 29 2.63 -8.13 -9.01
C VAL A 29 1.72 -9.31 -9.29
N ILE A 30 2.34 -10.40 -9.74
CA ILE A 30 1.64 -11.66 -10.04
C ILE A 30 1.19 -12.25 -8.71
N ASP A 31 -0.09 -12.67 -8.64
CA ASP A 31 -0.62 -13.37 -7.49
C ASP A 31 0.05 -14.75 -7.38
N TYR A 32 0.58 -15.10 -6.20
CA TYR A 32 1.22 -16.40 -5.97
C TYR A 32 0.23 -17.46 -5.47
N GLY A 33 -0.87 -17.03 -4.86
CA GLY A 33 -1.95 -17.88 -4.34
C GLY A 33 -3.34 -17.36 -4.72
N ASP A 34 -4.18 -17.13 -3.71
CA ASP A 34 -5.48 -16.50 -3.88
C ASP A 34 -5.30 -15.00 -4.16
N PRO A 35 -6.00 -14.41 -5.13
CA PRO A 35 -5.81 -13.00 -5.52
C PRO A 35 -5.72 -12.04 -4.33
N GLY A 36 -4.50 -11.59 -4.08
CA GLY A 36 -4.12 -10.49 -3.24
C GLY A 36 -3.63 -10.76 -1.81
N LEU A 37 -2.48 -10.15 -1.52
CA LEU A 37 -1.75 -10.00 -0.24
C LEU A 37 -1.83 -11.23 0.67
N ASP A 38 -1.69 -12.41 0.11
CA ASP A 38 -1.77 -13.68 0.83
C ASP A 38 -0.40 -14.34 1.05
N SER A 39 0.66 -13.77 0.46
CA SER A 39 2.01 -14.34 0.47
C SER A 39 3.08 -13.26 0.66
N ILE A 40 4.20 -13.64 1.29
CA ILE A 40 5.35 -12.76 1.52
C ILE A 40 5.87 -12.11 0.22
N PRO A 41 6.04 -12.84 -0.91
CA PRO A 41 6.51 -12.24 -2.17
C PRO A 41 5.62 -11.11 -2.69
N GLU A 42 4.31 -11.17 -2.48
CA GLU A 42 3.39 -10.12 -2.92
C GLU A 42 3.60 -8.81 -2.17
N PHE A 43 3.85 -8.87 -0.86
CA PHE A 43 4.17 -7.66 -0.09
C PHE A 43 5.46 -7.00 -0.59
N TYR A 44 6.51 -7.79 -0.83
CA TYR A 44 7.77 -7.26 -1.40
C TYR A 44 7.56 -6.69 -2.80
N GLY A 45 6.83 -7.41 -3.66
CA GLY A 45 6.51 -6.96 -5.01
C GLY A 45 5.78 -5.63 -5.02
N ILE A 46 4.76 -5.47 -4.17
CA ILE A 46 3.95 -4.24 -4.12
C ILE A 46 4.76 -3.08 -3.55
N ALA A 47 5.54 -3.31 -2.49
CA ALA A 47 6.42 -2.28 -1.95
C ALA A 47 7.45 -1.79 -2.98
N ASN A 48 8.04 -2.70 -3.77
CA ASN A 48 8.96 -2.37 -4.85
C ASN A 48 8.26 -1.60 -6.00
N ALA A 49 7.06 -2.02 -6.40
CA ALA A 49 6.28 -1.35 -7.44
C ALA A 49 5.90 0.09 -7.02
N ILE A 50 5.50 0.29 -5.76
CA ILE A 50 5.23 1.63 -5.21
C ILE A 50 6.50 2.50 -5.25
N TRP A 51 7.64 1.94 -4.83
CA TRP A 51 8.92 2.66 -4.88
C TRP A 51 9.30 3.07 -6.30
N ARG A 52 9.17 2.17 -7.29
CA ARG A 52 9.47 2.44 -8.69
C ARG A 52 8.57 3.54 -9.26
N ASP A 53 7.25 3.42 -9.09
CA ASP A 53 6.30 4.44 -9.55
C ASP A 53 6.62 5.82 -8.95
N TRP A 54 6.98 5.86 -7.67
CA TRP A 54 7.39 7.11 -7.03
C TRP A 54 8.72 7.64 -7.59
N LYS A 55 9.70 6.75 -7.81
CA LYS A 55 11.01 7.11 -8.36
C LYS A 55 10.91 7.69 -9.76
N GLU A 56 10.01 7.14 -10.58
CA GLU A 56 9.71 7.56 -11.95
C GLU A 56 8.80 8.81 -12.00
N GLY A 57 8.25 9.24 -10.86
CA GLY A 57 7.37 10.42 -10.77
C GLY A 57 5.92 10.14 -11.16
N GLU A 58 5.54 8.88 -11.34
CA GLU A 58 4.17 8.44 -11.64
C GLU A 58 3.21 8.68 -10.46
N ILE A 59 3.73 8.69 -9.23
CA ILE A 59 2.96 9.00 -8.01
C ILE A 59 3.69 9.98 -7.10
N SER A 60 2.93 10.82 -6.39
CA SER A 60 3.48 11.76 -5.41
C SER A 60 4.04 11.06 -4.17
N THR A 61 4.93 11.74 -3.45
CA THR A 61 5.47 11.27 -2.16
C THR A 61 4.36 10.94 -1.18
N LYS A 62 3.36 11.82 -1.03
CA LYS A 62 2.20 11.56 -0.16
C LYS A 62 1.44 10.30 -0.56
N THR A 63 1.27 10.08 -1.86
CA THR A 63 0.59 8.88 -2.39
C THR A 63 1.39 7.61 -2.11
N ALA A 64 2.70 7.63 -2.35
CA ALA A 64 3.57 6.49 -2.10
C ALA A 64 3.60 6.11 -0.62
N LEU A 65 3.77 7.10 0.25
CA LEU A 65 3.79 6.91 1.70
C LEU A 65 2.47 6.36 2.24
N GLY A 66 1.33 6.89 1.78
CA GLY A 66 0.01 6.38 2.16
C GLY A 66 -0.21 4.92 1.72
N ARG A 67 0.24 4.56 0.51
CA ARG A 67 0.16 3.17 0.00
C ARG A 67 1.03 2.22 0.80
N LEU A 68 2.26 2.61 1.13
CA LEU A 68 3.16 1.80 1.96
C LEU A 68 2.65 1.63 3.38
N ALA A 69 2.05 2.67 3.98
CA ALA A 69 1.43 2.57 5.30
C ALA A 69 0.25 1.58 5.31
N LEU A 70 -0.61 1.62 4.28
CA LEU A 70 -1.68 0.64 4.13
C LEU A 70 -1.12 -0.77 3.93
N LEU A 71 -0.10 -0.93 3.09
CA LEU A 71 0.56 -2.21 2.87
C LEU A 71 1.12 -2.79 4.18
N LYS A 72 1.79 -1.95 4.99
CA LYS A 72 2.28 -2.33 6.32
C LYS A 72 1.13 -2.75 7.24
N LEU A 73 0.01 -2.02 7.25
CA LEU A 73 -1.16 -2.38 8.05
C LEU A 73 -1.71 -3.77 7.68
N LEU A 74 -1.64 -4.15 6.41
CA LEU A 74 -2.11 -5.45 5.91
C LEU A 74 -1.16 -6.62 6.23
N THR A 75 0.01 -6.37 6.82
CA THR A 75 0.90 -7.40 7.38
C THR A 75 0.47 -7.89 8.77
N TYR A 76 -0.56 -7.27 9.37
CA TYR A 76 -1.11 -7.72 10.66
C TYR A 76 -2.26 -8.70 10.42
N LYS A 77 -2.17 -9.89 11.04
CA LYS A 77 -3.19 -10.95 10.99
C LYS A 77 -4.59 -10.49 11.40
N THR A 78 -4.69 -9.49 12.27
CA THR A 78 -5.97 -8.89 12.68
C THR A 78 -6.64 -8.05 11.58
N LYS A 79 -5.85 -7.61 10.58
CA LYS A 79 -6.28 -6.76 9.45
C LYS A 79 -6.34 -7.53 8.14
N ASN A 80 -5.57 -8.61 8.03
CA ASN A 80 -5.55 -9.49 6.87
C ASN A 80 -5.68 -10.95 7.32
N LYS A 81 -6.85 -11.54 7.05
CA LYS A 81 -7.14 -12.94 7.41
C LYS A 81 -6.51 -13.96 6.46
N LYS A 82 -5.88 -13.53 5.36
CA LYS A 82 -5.26 -14.46 4.40
C LYS A 82 -3.87 -14.92 4.82
N ILE A 83 -3.22 -14.16 5.69
CA ILE A 83 -1.85 -14.41 6.16
C ILE A 83 -1.80 -15.15 7.51
N GLN A 84 -2.88 -15.85 7.90
CA GLN A 84 -2.93 -16.51 9.22
C GLN A 84 -1.85 -17.58 9.37
N ASP A 85 -1.57 -18.29 8.28
CA ASP A 85 -0.64 -19.41 8.25
C ASP A 85 0.83 -18.97 8.08
N ILE A 86 1.08 -17.68 7.82
CA ILE A 86 2.43 -17.13 7.71
C ILE A 86 3.02 -16.90 9.11
N PRO A 87 4.27 -17.31 9.39
CA PRO A 87 4.94 -17.01 10.65
C PRO A 87 5.04 -15.51 10.93
N ASP A 88 4.86 -15.11 12.19
CA ASP A 88 4.94 -13.69 12.58
C ASP A 88 6.33 -13.09 12.35
N GLU A 89 7.37 -13.91 12.44
CA GLU A 89 8.77 -13.53 12.15
C GLU A 89 8.96 -13.12 10.69
N GLU A 90 8.36 -13.86 9.75
CA GLU A 90 8.40 -13.51 8.32
C GLU A 90 7.62 -12.22 8.04
N LEU A 91 6.46 -12.04 8.68
CA LEU A 91 5.68 -10.81 8.58
C LEU A 91 6.43 -9.60 9.18
N GLU A 92 7.24 -9.81 10.21
CA GLU A 92 8.08 -8.77 10.78
C GLU A 92 9.20 -8.34 9.82
N GLU A 93 9.83 -9.28 9.11
CA GLU A 93 10.80 -8.95 8.06
C GLU A 93 10.18 -8.17 6.91
N VAL A 94 8.93 -8.46 6.54
CA VAL A 94 8.17 -7.64 5.58
C VAL A 94 7.95 -6.22 6.11
N ARG A 95 7.57 -6.06 7.38
CA ARG A 95 7.38 -4.72 7.98
C ARG A 95 8.67 -3.91 7.97
N LYS A 96 9.80 -4.52 8.35
CA LYS A 96 11.13 -3.88 8.31
C LYS A 96 11.48 -3.42 6.90
N PHE A 97 11.22 -4.24 5.89
CA PHE A 97 11.44 -3.85 4.50
C PHE A 97 10.56 -2.68 4.07
N ILE A 98 9.26 -2.71 4.39
CA ILE A 98 8.35 -1.61 4.08
C ILE A 98 8.81 -0.32 4.77
N ASP A 99 9.23 -0.41 6.04
CA ASP A 99 9.78 0.72 6.80
C ASP A 99 11.05 1.27 6.16
N TYR A 100 11.94 0.41 5.69
CA TYR A 100 13.13 0.82 4.94
C TYR A 100 12.75 1.60 3.67
N VAL A 101 11.80 1.10 2.87
CA VAL A 101 11.34 1.79 1.66
C VAL A 101 10.72 3.16 2.01
N ILE A 102 9.91 3.24 3.06
CA ILE A 102 9.37 4.51 3.57
C ILE A 102 10.49 5.50 3.92
N GLN A 103 11.53 5.05 4.61
CA GLN A 103 12.67 5.90 4.99
C GLN A 103 13.44 6.39 3.76
N VAL A 104 13.67 5.52 2.77
CA VAL A 104 14.31 5.90 1.50
C VAL A 104 13.52 7.01 0.81
N ILE A 105 12.20 6.85 0.66
CA ILE A 105 11.32 7.83 0.02
C ILE A 105 11.35 9.16 0.79
N LYS A 106 11.21 9.14 2.11
CA LYS A 106 11.27 10.37 2.94
C LYS A 106 12.59 11.11 2.82
N ASN A 107 13.70 10.38 2.85
CA ASN A 107 15.05 10.96 2.77
C ASN A 107 15.32 11.55 1.38
N GLU A 108 14.95 10.85 0.32
CA GLU A 108 15.11 11.35 -1.04
C GLU A 108 14.17 12.52 -1.35
N SER A 109 12.90 12.45 -0.95
CA SER A 109 11.95 13.58 -1.03
C SER A 109 12.51 14.84 -0.38
N ARG A 110 13.09 14.70 0.83
CA ARG A 110 13.76 15.80 1.53
C ARG A 110 14.95 16.35 0.73
N ARG A 111 15.77 15.48 0.14
CA ARG A 111 16.91 15.90 -0.72
C ARG A 111 16.46 16.64 -1.98
N LYS A 112 15.29 16.30 -2.53
CA LYS A 112 14.67 17.00 -3.66
C LYS A 112 14.05 18.35 -3.28
N GLY A 113 14.00 18.71 -1.99
CA GLY A 113 13.44 19.97 -1.52
C GLY A 113 11.91 19.98 -1.45
N GLU A 114 11.26 18.82 -1.44
CA GLU A 114 9.80 18.76 -1.34
C GLU A 114 9.31 19.30 0.02
N PRO A 115 8.11 19.93 0.06
CA PRO A 115 7.49 20.39 1.30
C PRO A 115 7.31 19.27 2.32
N GLU A 116 7.26 19.62 3.61
CA GLU A 116 7.05 18.63 4.68
C GLU A 116 5.67 17.99 4.64
N GLU A 117 4.66 18.73 4.19
CA GLU A 117 3.28 18.27 4.03
C GLU A 117 3.15 17.05 3.12
N GLU A 118 4.06 16.90 2.14
CA GLU A 118 4.12 15.71 1.27
C GLU A 118 4.61 14.45 1.99
N ARG A 119 5.30 14.63 3.14
CA ARG A 119 5.85 13.52 3.94
C ARG A 119 4.99 13.15 5.15
N GLN A 120 3.99 13.95 5.48
CA GLN A 120 3.07 13.70 6.57
C GLN A 120 1.89 12.85 6.08
N ILE A 121 1.73 11.65 6.67
CA ILE A 121 0.51 10.86 6.53
C ILE A 121 -0.37 11.29 7.70
N GLU A 122 -1.57 11.83 7.43
CA GLU A 122 -2.55 12.07 8.49
C GLU A 122 -2.95 10.71 9.09
N GLU A 123 -2.41 10.41 10.27
CA GLU A 123 -2.94 9.33 11.10
C GLU A 123 -4.30 9.79 11.62
N LYS A 124 -5.37 9.46 10.89
CA LYS A 124 -6.70 9.52 11.48
C LYS A 124 -6.82 8.34 12.44
N ALA A 125 -6.70 8.67 13.74
CA ALA A 125 -6.96 7.81 14.88
C ALA A 125 -8.36 7.15 14.80
#